data_AF-A0A8J7JG43-F1
#
_entry.id   AF-A0A8J7JG43-F1
#
_cell.length_a   1.000
_cell.length_b   1.000
_cell.length_c   1.000
_cell.angle_alpha   90.00
_cell.angle_beta   90.00
_cell.angle_gamma   90.00
#
_symmetry.space_group_name_H-M   'P 1'
#
loop_
_entity.id
_entity.type
_entity.pdbx_description
1 polymer ?
#
loop_
_entity_poly.entity_id
_entity_poly.type
_entity_poly.pdbx_seq_one_letter_code
_entity_poly.pdbx_strand_id
1 'polypeptide(L)'
;MNAHPTFLRWMMGRHVYSDAVHITPELMQAKHQTTQAKEARFASVAFVTGGLDPVQQRTDWLDLMQVVTVPKLVIVGQQSPPKSKAEMEMLSAMTGVESAIAPGSLGLGEEYSEKALAFLLPFLAQHLVD
;
A
#
# COMPACT_ATOMS: atom_id res chain seq x y z
N MET A 1 -16.61 -15.85 -1.45
CA MET A 1 -16.99 -14.58 -2.12
C MET A 1 -15.79 -13.68 -2.36
N ASN A 2 -15.07 -13.22 -1.32
CA ASN A 2 -13.96 -12.26 -1.51
C ASN A 2 -12.60 -12.89 -1.93
N ALA A 3 -12.44 -14.20 -1.75
CA ALA A 3 -11.24 -14.96 -2.13
C ALA A 3 -11.45 -15.82 -3.39
N HIS A 4 -12.58 -15.68 -4.09
CA HIS A 4 -12.79 -16.44 -5.32
C HIS A 4 -11.77 -15.97 -6.39
N PRO A 5 -11.10 -16.87 -7.13
CA PRO A 5 -10.02 -16.49 -8.04
C PRO A 5 -10.35 -15.37 -9.02
N THR A 6 -11.56 -15.38 -9.59
CA THR A 6 -12.01 -14.33 -10.53
C THR A 6 -12.20 -12.97 -9.84
N PHE A 7 -12.73 -12.98 -8.62
CA PHE A 7 -12.91 -11.75 -7.84
C PHE A 7 -11.57 -11.19 -7.37
N LEU A 8 -10.64 -12.06 -6.93
CA LEU A 8 -9.28 -11.67 -6.60
C LEU A 8 -8.60 -11.01 -7.81
N ARG A 9 -8.68 -11.62 -9.00
CA ARG A 9 -8.08 -11.05 -10.21
C ARG A 9 -8.66 -9.68 -10.57
N TRP A 10 -9.97 -9.53 -10.44
CA TRP A 10 -10.65 -8.24 -10.64
C TRP A 10 -10.17 -7.19 -9.62
N MET A 11 -10.07 -7.53 -8.34
CA MET A 11 -9.58 -6.62 -7.30
C MET A 11 -8.14 -6.18 -7.58
N MET A 12 -7.28 -7.12 -7.97
CA MET A 12 -5.87 -6.87 -8.29
C MET A 12 -5.74 -5.86 -9.42
N GLY A 13 -6.44 -6.05 -10.54
CA GLY A 13 -6.38 -5.10 -11.67
C GLY A 13 -7.16 -3.80 -11.46
N ARG A 14 -8.05 -3.74 -10.48
CA ARG A 14 -8.81 -2.51 -10.18
C ARG A 14 -8.09 -1.59 -9.21
N HIS A 15 -7.33 -2.13 -8.26
CA HIS A 15 -6.76 -1.36 -7.15
C HIS A 15 -5.27 -1.56 -6.95
N VAL A 16 -4.74 -2.75 -7.21
CA VAL A 16 -3.37 -3.10 -6.80
C VAL A 16 -2.40 -2.86 -7.95
N TYR A 17 -2.67 -3.40 -9.14
CA TYR A 17 -1.82 -3.27 -10.30
C TYR A 17 -2.40 -2.26 -11.28
N SER A 18 -1.53 -1.44 -11.83
CA SER A 18 -1.87 -0.53 -12.92
C SER A 18 -1.79 -1.19 -14.30
N ASP A 19 -0.93 -2.20 -14.46
CA ASP A 19 -0.77 -2.98 -15.68
C ASP A 19 -1.10 -4.46 -15.43
N ALA A 20 -2.08 -4.96 -16.19
CA ALA A 20 -2.55 -6.33 -16.08
C ALA A 20 -1.49 -7.38 -16.49
N VAL A 21 -0.42 -6.99 -17.20
CA VAL A 21 0.70 -7.89 -17.54
C VAL A 21 1.39 -8.46 -16.31
N HIS A 22 1.41 -7.69 -15.21
CA HIS A 22 1.98 -8.11 -13.93
C HIS A 22 1.06 -9.05 -13.14
N ILE A 23 -0.20 -9.21 -13.56
CA ILE A 23 -1.18 -10.11 -12.92
C ILE A 23 -1.09 -11.52 -13.52
N THR A 24 0.03 -12.18 -13.24
CA THR A 24 0.35 -13.51 -13.80
C THR A 24 -0.47 -14.63 -13.14
N PRO A 25 -0.62 -15.79 -13.80
CA PRO A 25 -1.26 -16.96 -13.20
C PRO A 25 -0.57 -17.41 -11.90
N GLU A 26 0.75 -17.36 -11.84
CA GLU A 26 1.56 -17.77 -10.69
C GLU A 26 1.31 -16.84 -9.50
N LEU A 27 1.30 -15.52 -9.74
CA LEU A 27 0.94 -14.54 -8.73
C LEU A 27 -0.47 -14.81 -8.20
N MET A 28 -1.44 -15.02 -9.09
CA MET A 28 -2.82 -15.29 -8.71
C MET A 28 -2.95 -16.59 -7.91
N GLN A 29 -2.21 -17.62 -8.27
CA GLN A 29 -2.15 -18.87 -7.51
C GLN A 29 -1.58 -18.66 -6.12
N ALA A 30 -0.46 -17.94 -5.99
CA ALA A 30 0.16 -17.63 -4.70
C ALA A 30 -0.78 -16.81 -3.80
N LYS A 31 -1.38 -15.72 -4.33
CA LYS A 31 -2.35 -14.91 -3.57
C LYS A 31 -3.60 -15.72 -3.21
N HIS A 32 -4.05 -16.66 -4.05
CA HIS A 32 -5.18 -17.53 -3.71
C HIS A 32 -4.81 -18.53 -2.61
N GLN A 33 -3.61 -19.13 -2.65
CA GLN A 33 -3.15 -20.09 -1.65
C GLN A 33 -3.14 -19.49 -0.24
N THR A 34 -2.73 -18.23 -0.06
CA THR A 34 -2.74 -17.58 1.26
C THR A 34 -4.15 -17.48 1.85
N THR A 35 -5.17 -17.31 1.00
CA THR A 35 -6.58 -17.28 1.45
C THR A 35 -7.12 -18.63 1.91
N GLN A 36 -6.42 -19.74 1.60
CA GLN A 36 -6.80 -21.09 2.00
C GLN A 36 -6.25 -21.50 3.37
N ALA A 37 -5.35 -20.71 3.95
CA ALA A 37 -4.81 -21.00 5.27
C ALA A 37 -5.93 -21.02 6.32
N LYS A 38 -5.76 -21.86 7.36
CA LYS A 38 -6.67 -21.88 8.50
C LYS A 38 -6.80 -20.46 9.07
N GLU A 39 -8.03 -20.04 9.34
CA GLU A 39 -8.34 -18.72 9.92
C GLU A 39 -8.02 -17.49 9.03
N ALA A 40 -7.58 -17.68 7.78
CA ALA A 40 -7.26 -16.57 6.86
C ALA A 40 -8.45 -15.61 6.62
N ARG A 41 -9.69 -16.13 6.68
CA ARG A 41 -10.91 -15.31 6.57
C ARG A 41 -11.01 -14.21 7.63
N PHE A 42 -10.49 -14.46 8.83
CA PHE A 42 -10.53 -13.48 9.93
C PHE A 42 -9.51 -12.38 9.69
N ALA A 43 -8.31 -12.70 9.18
CA ALA A 43 -7.30 -11.72 8.84
C ALA A 43 -7.79 -10.76 7.75
N SER A 44 -8.42 -11.28 6.67
CA SER A 44 -8.97 -10.41 5.63
C SER A 44 -10.09 -9.50 6.14
N VAL A 45 -10.98 -10.01 7.00
CA VAL A 45 -12.05 -9.19 7.59
C VAL A 45 -11.46 -8.13 8.53
N ALA A 46 -10.53 -8.50 9.41
CA ALA A 46 -9.89 -7.56 10.32
C ALA A 46 -9.15 -6.46 9.56
N PHE A 47 -8.45 -6.79 8.46
CA PHE A 47 -7.80 -5.80 7.60
C PHE A 47 -8.81 -4.83 6.96
N VAL A 48 -9.87 -5.31 6.29
CA VAL A 48 -10.79 -4.42 5.57
C VAL A 48 -11.73 -3.62 6.48
N THR A 49 -11.95 -4.08 7.70
CA THR A 49 -12.79 -3.39 8.69
C THR A 49 -11.98 -2.46 9.59
N GLY A 50 -10.65 -2.44 9.48
CA GLY A 50 -9.76 -1.71 10.38
C GLY A 50 -9.66 -2.34 11.78
N GLY A 51 -10.09 -3.59 11.96
CA GLY A 51 -9.94 -4.33 13.21
C GLY A 51 -8.49 -4.61 13.60
N LEU A 52 -7.52 -4.36 12.70
CA LEU A 52 -6.08 -4.37 12.98
C LEU A 52 -5.51 -2.96 13.23
N ASP A 53 -6.28 -1.91 12.95
CA ASP A 53 -5.79 -0.54 13.03
C ASP A 53 -5.71 -0.09 14.50
N PRO A 54 -4.61 0.55 14.93
CA PRO A 54 -4.46 1.01 16.30
C PRO A 54 -5.33 2.23 16.63
N VAL A 55 -6.06 2.75 15.64
CA VAL A 55 -6.86 3.97 15.69
C VAL A 55 -8.22 3.74 15.07
N GLN A 56 -9.26 4.35 15.63
CA GLN A 56 -10.64 4.16 15.16
C GLN A 56 -11.11 5.27 14.22
N GLN A 57 -10.48 6.45 14.30
CA GLN A 57 -10.83 7.59 13.48
C GLN A 57 -9.64 8.04 12.64
N ARG A 58 -9.96 8.57 11.46
CA ARG A 58 -8.95 9.16 10.56
C ARG A 58 -8.18 10.28 11.25
N THR A 59 -8.82 11.10 12.09
CA THR A 59 -8.19 12.19 12.82
C THR A 59 -7.11 11.69 13.77
N ASP A 60 -7.38 10.60 14.50
CA ASP A 60 -6.41 10.01 15.44
C ASP A 60 -5.13 9.57 14.72
N TRP A 61 -5.27 9.01 13.51
CA TRP A 61 -4.12 8.69 12.65
C TRP A 61 -3.32 9.93 12.22
N LEU A 62 -4.01 11.03 11.86
CA LEU A 62 -3.34 12.27 11.47
C LEU A 62 -2.58 12.90 12.63
N ASP A 63 -3.15 12.86 13.83
CA ASP A 63 -2.50 13.35 15.03
C ASP A 63 -1.24 12.54 15.32
N LEU A 64 -1.30 11.21 15.17
CA LEU A 64 -0.11 10.35 15.25
C LEU A 64 0.96 10.74 14.23
N MET A 65 0.58 10.97 12.96
CA MET A 65 1.53 11.36 11.92
C MET A 65 2.22 12.71 12.18
N GLN A 66 1.57 13.61 12.92
CA GLN A 66 2.15 14.89 13.33
C GLN A 66 3.16 14.75 14.48
N VAL A 67 2.86 13.90 15.48
CA VAL A 67 3.71 13.76 16.67
C VAL A 67 4.87 12.78 16.49
N VAL A 68 4.77 11.84 15.54
CA VAL A 68 5.84 10.89 15.24
C VAL A 68 7.05 11.65 14.66
N THR A 69 8.18 11.57 15.36
CA THR A 69 9.41 12.32 15.07
C THR A 69 10.40 11.55 14.19
N VAL A 70 10.12 10.31 13.81
CA VAL A 70 10.98 9.59 12.87
C VAL A 70 10.86 10.20 11.47
N PRO A 71 11.92 10.10 10.64
CA PRO A 71 11.83 10.48 9.24
C PRO A 71 10.72 9.73 8.51
N LYS A 72 9.98 10.45 7.65
CA LYS A 72 8.79 9.93 6.95
C LYS A 72 8.92 10.16 5.45
N LEU A 73 8.65 9.12 4.67
CA LEU A 73 8.54 9.18 3.21
C LEU A 73 7.20 8.61 2.77
N VAL A 74 6.51 9.33 1.88
CA VAL A 74 5.35 8.82 1.15
C VAL A 74 5.65 8.75 -0.35
N ILE A 75 5.33 7.62 -0.98
CA ILE A 75 5.45 7.47 -2.44
C ILE A 75 4.05 7.31 -3.03
N VAL A 76 3.61 8.30 -3.80
CA VAL A 76 2.27 8.35 -4.40
C VAL A 76 2.27 7.64 -5.75
N GLY A 77 1.55 6.53 -5.86
CA GLY A 77 1.27 5.88 -7.14
C GLY A 77 0.22 6.67 -7.94
N GLN A 78 0.56 7.13 -9.14
CA GLN A 78 -0.29 8.02 -9.96
C GLN A 78 -1.68 7.44 -10.27
N GLN A 79 -1.77 6.12 -10.45
CA GLN A 79 -3.00 5.37 -10.78
C GLN A 79 -3.67 4.75 -9.54
N SER A 80 -3.23 5.11 -8.33
CA SER A 80 -3.85 4.62 -7.09
C SER A 80 -5.36 4.94 -7.03
N PRO A 81 -6.18 4.08 -6.39
CA PRO A 81 -7.60 4.35 -6.19
C PRO A 81 -7.84 5.74 -5.56
N PRO A 82 -8.87 6.50 -5.98
CA PRO A 82 -9.02 7.90 -5.60
C PRO A 82 -8.95 8.17 -4.09
N LYS A 83 -9.60 7.32 -3.28
CA LYS A 83 -9.59 7.47 -1.82
C LYS A 83 -8.19 7.27 -1.24
N SER A 84 -7.49 6.22 -1.63
CA SER A 84 -6.12 5.95 -1.17
C SER A 84 -5.15 7.02 -1.64
N LYS A 85 -5.28 7.47 -2.89
CA LYS A 85 -4.46 8.54 -3.47
C LYS A 85 -4.63 9.84 -2.69
N ALA A 86 -5.86 10.22 -2.37
CA ALA A 86 -6.14 11.43 -1.58
C ALA A 86 -5.47 11.39 -0.19
N GLU A 87 -5.44 10.23 0.48
CA GLU A 87 -4.72 10.09 1.75
C GLU A 87 -3.19 10.26 1.56
N MET A 88 -2.61 9.69 0.50
CA MET A 88 -1.17 9.85 0.23
C MET A 88 -0.79 11.28 -0.17
N GLU A 89 -1.65 11.96 -0.94
CA GLU A 89 -1.47 13.37 -1.32
C GLU A 89 -1.57 14.28 -0.10
N MET A 90 -2.50 13.98 0.82
CA MET A 90 -2.58 14.69 2.10
C MET A 90 -1.31 14.50 2.93
N LEU A 91 -0.78 13.27 3.04
CA LEU A 91 0.50 13.04 3.73
C LEU A 91 1.65 13.81 3.06
N SER A 92 1.68 13.86 1.73
CA SER A 92 2.70 14.59 0.96
C SER A 92 2.70 16.09 1.27
N ALA A 93 1.57 16.64 1.71
CA ALA A 93 1.44 18.04 2.09
C ALA A 93 1.77 18.31 3.57
N MET A 94 1.98 17.27 4.40
CA MET A 94 2.31 17.42 5.80
C MET A 94 3.76 17.87 6.00
N THR A 95 3.98 18.77 6.96
CA THR A 95 5.33 19.19 7.35
C THR A 95 6.14 18.00 7.90
N GLY A 96 7.40 17.87 7.48
CA GLY A 96 8.29 16.79 7.92
C GLY A 96 8.01 15.44 7.26
N VAL A 97 7.23 15.43 6.17
CA VAL A 97 7.06 14.26 5.30
C VAL A 97 7.73 14.54 3.96
N GLU A 98 8.72 13.72 3.61
CA GLU A 98 9.26 13.69 2.25
C GLU A 98 8.28 12.97 1.33
N SER A 99 8.19 13.42 0.08
CA SER A 99 7.25 12.84 -0.88
C SER A 99 7.88 12.60 -2.23
N ALA A 100 7.43 11.53 -2.89
CA ALA A 100 7.77 11.19 -4.25
C ALA A 100 6.52 10.75 -5.02
N ILE A 101 6.54 10.93 -6.34
CA ILE A 101 5.48 10.44 -7.23
C ILE A 101 6.07 9.38 -8.15
N ALA A 102 5.38 8.26 -8.27
CA ALA A 102 5.77 7.14 -9.10
C ALA A 102 4.63 6.70 -10.03
N PRO A 103 4.93 6.11 -11.20
CA PRO A 103 3.91 5.40 -11.95
C PRO A 103 3.36 4.23 -11.12
N GLY A 104 2.15 3.80 -11.41
CA GLY A 104 1.55 2.62 -10.79
C GLY A 104 0.45 2.89 -9.80
N SER A 105 -0.03 1.82 -9.18
CA SER A 105 -1.09 1.84 -8.17
C SER A 105 -0.56 1.36 -6.81
N LEU A 106 -1.38 0.70 -5.99
CA LEU A 106 -0.99 0.26 -4.63
C LEU A 106 0.08 -0.84 -4.61
N GLY A 107 0.25 -1.57 -5.73
CA GLY A 107 1.26 -2.60 -5.96
C GLY A 107 2.59 -2.05 -6.46
N LEU A 108 2.89 -0.77 -6.23
CA LEU A 108 4.09 -0.08 -6.72
C LEU A 108 5.39 -0.89 -6.51
N GLY A 109 5.57 -1.49 -5.33
CA GLY A 109 6.77 -2.27 -5.02
C GLY A 109 6.91 -3.55 -5.85
N GLU A 110 5.81 -4.08 -6.37
CA GLU A 110 5.80 -5.26 -7.24
C GLU A 110 5.91 -4.87 -8.73
N GLU A 111 5.26 -3.79 -9.17
CA GLU A 111 5.25 -3.35 -10.59
C GLU A 111 6.45 -2.47 -10.99
N TYR A 112 6.87 -1.58 -10.09
CA TYR A 112 7.85 -0.53 -10.36
C TYR A 112 8.93 -0.52 -9.28
N SER A 113 9.41 -1.71 -8.92
CA SER A 113 10.39 -1.92 -7.83
C SER A 113 11.63 -1.04 -7.97
N GLU A 114 12.22 -0.95 -9.16
CA GLU A 114 13.39 -0.09 -9.41
C GLU A 114 13.09 1.39 -9.14
N LYS A 115 11.91 1.86 -9.55
CA LYS A 115 11.48 3.24 -9.31
C LYS A 115 11.21 3.50 -7.83
N ALA A 116 10.56 2.56 -7.14
CA ALA A 116 10.34 2.64 -5.70
C ALA A 116 11.68 2.69 -4.95
N LEU A 117 12.64 1.82 -5.31
CA LEU A 117 13.98 1.77 -4.72
C LEU A 117 14.79 3.04 -4.98
N ALA A 118 14.65 3.65 -6.16
CA ALA A 118 15.31 4.92 -6.46
C ALA A 118 14.90 6.07 -5.52
N PHE A 119 13.71 6.00 -4.91
CA PHE A 119 13.27 6.94 -3.86
C PHE A 119 13.61 6.46 -2.45
N LEU A 120 13.42 5.16 -2.19
CA LEU A 120 13.67 4.57 -0.87
C LEU A 120 15.14 4.62 -0.50
N LEU A 121 16.07 4.23 -1.38
CA LEU A 121 17.48 4.09 -1.03
C LEU A 121 18.13 5.41 -0.59
N PRO A 122 17.95 6.55 -1.29
CA PRO A 122 18.49 7.83 -0.81
C PRO A 122 17.89 8.25 0.53
N PHE A 123 16.58 8.08 0.70
CA PHE A 123 15.90 8.39 1.96
C PHE A 123 16.45 7.56 3.12
N LEU A 124 16.58 6.24 2.93
CA LEU A 124 17.15 5.35 3.92
C LEU A 124 18.61 5.71 4.21
N ALA A 125 19.44 5.95 3.18
CA ALA A 125 20.84 6.35 3.38
C ALA A 125 21.01 7.67 4.15
N GLN A 126 20.06 8.59 4.02
CA GLN A 126 20.06 9.87 4.73
C GLN A 126 19.64 9.74 6.20
N HIS A 127 18.74 8.81 6.51
CA HIS A 127 18.00 8.78 7.78
C HIS A 127 18.23 7.51 8.62
N LEU A 128 18.73 6.44 8.02
CA LEU A 128 19.28 5.26 8.68
C LEU A 128 20.81 5.39 8.66
N VAL A 129 21.33 6.21 9.56
CA VAL A 129 22.74 6.14 9.94
C VAL A 129 22.76 5.54 11.34
N ASP A 130 23.62 4.54 11.53
CA ASP A 130 23.85 3.85 12.81
C ASP A 130 24.12 4.80 13.99
#